data_AF-A0A8I1ILL3-F1
#
_entry.id   AF-A0A8I1ILL3-F1
#
_cell.length_a   1.000
_cell.length_b   1.000
_cell.length_c   1.000
_cell.angle_alpha   90.00
_cell.angle_beta   90.00
_cell.angle_gamma   90.00
#
_symmetry.space_group_name_H-M   'P 1'
#
loop_
_entity.id
_entity.type
_entity.pdbx_description
1 polymer ?
#
loop_
_entity_poly.entity_id
_entity_poly.type
_entity_poly.pdbx_seq_one_letter_code
_entity_poly.pdbx_strand_id
1 'polypeptide(L)'
;MALPLAPIAGVALRYGVVALAAYAVTRAADPARRDQRAEDAHDDLDDGLGLRSDRGQANVNGRLRRVIRLGPGGPGVEIDASVLGRLRLRRV
;
A
#
# COMPACT_ATOMS: atom_id res chain seq x y z
N MET A 1 -5.45 11.72 -40.29
CA MET A 1 -5.71 10.36 -39.78
C MET A 1 -6.70 10.48 -38.62
N ALA A 2 -7.74 9.63 -38.56
CA ALA A 2 -8.69 9.64 -37.46
C ALA A 2 -8.02 9.09 -36.20
N LEU A 3 -8.01 9.88 -35.12
CA LEU A 3 -7.56 9.40 -33.81
C LEU A 3 -8.57 8.37 -33.28
N PRO A 4 -8.12 7.22 -32.77
CA PRO A 4 -9.01 6.22 -32.20
C PRO A 4 -9.46 6.69 -30.81
N LEU A 5 -10.45 7.59 -30.77
CA LEU A 5 -10.91 8.25 -29.55
C LEU A 5 -11.56 7.27 -28.56
N ALA A 6 -12.29 6.27 -29.05
CA ALA A 6 -12.97 5.29 -28.21
C ALA A 6 -12.03 4.51 -27.27
N PRO A 7 -10.94 3.87 -27.75
CA PRO A 7 -10.00 3.18 -26.85
C PRO A 7 -9.25 4.13 -25.93
N ILE A 8 -8.91 5.34 -26.39
CA ILE A 8 -8.25 6.35 -25.55
C ILE A 8 -9.17 6.79 -24.41
N ALA A 9 -10.45 7.05 -24.70
CA ALA A 9 -11.45 7.42 -23.70
C ALA A 9 -11.67 6.31 -22.66
N GLY A 10 -11.72 5.04 -23.07
CA GLY A 10 -11.84 3.91 -22.15
C GLY A 10 -10.67 3.80 -21.18
N VAL A 11 -9.44 3.97 -21.68
CA VAL A 11 -8.22 4.00 -20.85
C VAL A 11 -8.24 5.19 -19.90
N ALA A 12 -8.55 6.38 -20.40
CA ALA A 12 -8.61 7.59 -19.60
C ALA A 12 -9.64 7.49 -18.47
N LEU A 13 -10.82 6.92 -18.73
CA LEU A 13 -11.83 6.69 -17.71
C LEU A 13 -11.34 5.72 -16.62
N ARG A 14 -10.74 4.60 -17.00
CA ARG A 14 -10.25 3.60 -16.03
C ARG A 14 -9.20 4.18 -15.09
N TYR A 15 -8.18 4.84 -15.64
CA TYR A 15 -7.13 5.45 -14.82
C TYR A 15 -7.61 6.72 -14.11
N GLY A 16 -8.55 7.45 -14.70
CA GLY A 16 -9.20 8.61 -14.07
C GLY A 16 -9.96 8.22 -12.81
N VAL A 17 -10.70 7.10 -12.83
CA VAL A 17 -11.38 6.58 -11.64
C VAL A 17 -10.38 6.22 -10.54
N VAL A 18 -9.27 5.55 -10.86
CA VAL A 18 -8.23 5.21 -9.88
C VAL A 18 -7.61 6.49 -9.28
N ALA A 19 -7.30 7.47 -10.13
CA ALA A 19 -6.74 8.75 -9.68
C ALA A 19 -7.71 9.50 -8.76
N LEU A 20 -9.00 9.56 -9.10
CA LEU A 20 -10.02 10.20 -8.28
C LEU A 20 -10.21 9.47 -6.94
N ALA A 21 -10.21 8.14 -6.95
CA ALA A 21 -10.30 7.34 -5.73
C ALA A 21 -9.10 7.60 -4.81
N ALA A 22 -7.88 7.59 -5.36
CA ALA A 22 -6.67 7.92 -4.62
C ALA A 22 -6.73 9.34 -4.03
N TYR A 23 -7.13 10.33 -4.86
CA TYR A 23 -7.29 11.71 -4.42
C TYR A 23 -8.29 11.83 -3.26
N ALA A 24 -9.47 11.22 -3.40
CA ALA A 24 -10.50 11.25 -2.36
C ALA A 24 -10.01 10.62 -1.05
N VAL A 25 -9.33 9.47 -1.11
CA VAL A 25 -8.73 8.83 0.07
C VAL A 25 -7.69 9.73 0.71
N THR A 26 -6.75 10.27 -0.07
CA THR A 26 -5.70 11.16 0.48
C THR A 26 -6.26 12.45 1.05
N ARG A 27 -7.37 12.96 0.51
CA ARG A 27 -7.97 14.21 0.96
C ARG A 27 -8.77 14.03 2.25
N ALA A 28 -9.34 12.86 2.45
CA ALA A 28 -10.12 12.49 3.63
C ALA A 28 -9.27 11.88 4.76
N ALA A 29 -8.05 11.42 4.46
CA ALA A 29 -7.15 10.89 5.46
C ALA A 29 -6.59 12.01 6.35
N ASP A 30 -6.83 11.91 7.65
CA ASP A 30 -6.16 12.75 8.63
C ASP A 30 -4.71 12.29 8.84
N PRO A 31 -3.80 13.20 9.26
CA PRO A 31 -2.47 12.82 9.68
C PRO A 31 -2.54 11.72 10.74
N ALA A 32 -1.87 10.60 10.48
CA ALA A 32 -1.77 9.53 11.46
C ALA A 32 -1.05 10.05 12.72
N ARG A 33 -1.51 9.58 13.89
CA ARG A 33 -0.80 9.82 15.14
C ARG A 33 0.62 9.25 15.04
N ARG A 34 1.63 10.04 15.39
CA ARG A 34 2.99 9.51 15.63
C ARG A 34 3.01 8.78 16.96
N ASP A 35 3.40 7.52 16.91
CA ASP A 35 3.53 6.64 18.08
C ASP A 35 4.75 5.76 17.87
N GLN A 36 5.80 6.00 18.66
CA GLN A 36 7.07 5.31 18.50
C GLN A 36 6.91 3.80 18.57
N ARG A 37 6.01 3.29 19.43
CA ARG A 37 5.80 1.84 19.56
C ARG A 37 5.19 1.23 18.30
N ALA A 38 4.38 2.00 17.57
CA ALA A 38 3.83 1.55 16.30
C ALA A 38 4.92 1.53 15.23
N GLU A 39 5.78 2.55 15.18
CA GLU A 39 6.92 2.63 14.26
C GLU A 39 7.92 1.49 14.52
N ASP A 40 8.31 1.26 15.78
CA ASP A 40 9.20 0.16 16.17
C ASP A 40 8.62 -1.22 15.76
N ALA A 41 7.31 -1.40 15.88
CA ALA A 41 6.65 -2.65 15.50
C ALA A 41 6.75 -2.94 13.99
N HIS A 42 6.93 -1.92 13.15
CA HIS A 42 7.19 -2.10 11.72
C HIS A 42 8.65 -2.52 11.46
N ASP A 43 9.59 -2.07 12.28
CA ASP A 43 11.02 -2.41 12.16
C ASP A 43 11.32 -3.83 12.61
N ASP A 44 10.53 -4.36 13.55
CA ASP A 44 10.59 -5.73 14.06
C ASP A 44 10.00 -6.78 13.10
N LEU A 45 9.42 -6.38 11.97
CA LEU A 45 8.84 -7.32 11.02
C LEU A 45 9.90 -8.05 10.19
N ASP A 46 9.72 -9.36 10.10
CA ASP A 46 10.42 -10.22 9.14
C ASP A 46 9.98 -9.92 7.70
N ASP A 47 10.91 -10.14 6.76
CA ASP A 47 10.61 -10.05 5.33
C ASP A 47 9.56 -11.08 4.89
N GLY A 48 8.62 -10.66 4.05
CA GLY A 48 7.57 -11.50 3.50
C GLY A 48 6.17 -11.11 3.98
N LEU A 49 5.23 -12.07 3.91
CA LEU A 49 3.85 -11.89 4.32
C LEU A 49 3.48 -12.96 5.34
N GLY A 50 2.87 -12.55 6.44
CA GLY A 50 2.35 -13.43 7.48
C GLY A 50 0.86 -13.19 7.71
N LEU A 51 0.13 -14.29 7.89
CA LEU A 51 -1.29 -14.29 8.25
C LEU A 51 -1.48 -15.17 9.47
N ARG A 52 -2.15 -14.64 10.49
CA ARG A 52 -2.55 -15.41 11.68
C ARG A 52 -4.03 -15.20 11.97
N SER A 53 -4.77 -16.29 12.07
CA SER A 53 -6.18 -16.26 12.46
C SER A 53 -6.36 -16.97 13.80
N ASP A 54 -6.97 -16.26 14.74
CA ASP A 54 -7.35 -16.70 16.07
C ASP A 54 -8.88 -16.60 16.22
N ARG A 55 -9.48 -17.22 17.25
CA ARG A 55 -10.94 -17.17 17.45
C ARG A 55 -11.45 -15.72 17.55
N GLY A 56 -12.11 -15.23 16.50
CA GLY A 56 -12.67 -13.89 16.41
C GLY A 56 -11.66 -12.78 16.08
N GLN A 57 -10.42 -13.10 15.73
CA GLN A 57 -9.40 -12.13 15.33
C GLN A 57 -8.53 -12.65 14.19
N ALA A 58 -8.33 -11.85 13.15
CA ALA A 58 -7.33 -12.08 12.12
C ALA A 58 -6.26 -10.98 12.18
N ASN A 59 -5.00 -11.36 12.01
CA ASN A 59 -3.86 -10.46 11.90
C ASN A 59 -3.14 -10.73 10.58
N VAL A 60 -2.69 -9.65 9.96
CA VAL A 60 -1.82 -9.68 8.79
C VAL A 60 -0.59 -8.84 9.08
N ASN A 61 0.57 -9.32 8.68
CA ASN A 61 1.79 -8.53 8.66
C ASN A 61 2.54 -8.75 7.36
N GLY A 62 3.43 -7.83 7.06
CA GLY A 62 4.40 -8.06 6.01
C GLY A 62 5.41 -6.94 5.86
N ARG A 63 6.56 -7.30 5.30
CA ARG A 63 7.64 -6.39 4.96
C ARG A 63 8.22 -6.74 3.60
N LEU A 64 8.56 -5.70 2.85
CA LEU A 64 9.21 -5.77 1.55
C LEU A 64 10.35 -4.76 1.54
N ARG A 65 11.58 -5.26 1.48
CA ARG A 65 12.77 -4.47 1.19
C ARG A 65 13.24 -4.73 -0.22
N ARG A 66 13.36 -3.67 -1.04
CA ARG A 66 13.82 -3.79 -2.42
C ARG A 66 14.67 -2.60 -2.85
N VAL A 67 15.81 -2.88 -3.43
CA VAL A 67 16.66 -1.86 -4.06
C VAL A 67 16.34 -1.80 -5.56
N ILE A 68 15.92 -0.64 -6.06
CA ILE A 68 15.70 -0.38 -7.48
C ILE A 68 16.80 0.54 -7.99
N ARG A 69 17.51 0.13 -9.04
CA ARG A 69 18.58 0.93 -9.67
C ARG A 69 18.19 1.34 -11.07
N LEU A 70 18.51 2.58 -11.45
CA LEU A 70 18.35 3.09 -12.80
C LEU A 70 19.54 2.68 -13.68
N GLY A 71 19.51 1.44 -14.18
CA GLY A 71 20.51 0.90 -15.09
C GLY A 71 21.75 0.28 -14.41
N PRO A 72 22.68 -0.30 -15.19
CA PRO A 72 23.90 -0.93 -14.68
C PRO A 72 24.85 0.15 -14.16
N GLY A 73 24.75 0.49 -12.87
CA GLY A 73 25.63 1.47 -12.20
C GLY A 73 25.02 2.85 -11.95
N GLY A 74 23.74 3.07 -12.29
CA GLY A 74 23.06 4.33 -11.98
C GLY A 74 22.57 4.43 -10.52
N PRO A 75 21.99 5.59 -10.14
CA PRO A 75 21.48 5.83 -8.80
C PRO A 75 20.41 4.79 -8.42
N GLY A 76 20.44 4.39 -7.14
CA GLY A 76 19.52 3.41 -6.57
C GLY A 76 18.63 4.02 -5.49
N VAL A 77 17.41 3.54 -5.41
CA VAL A 77 16.46 3.82 -4.33
C VAL A 77 16.20 2.52 -3.58
N GLU A 78 16.40 2.55 -2.27
CA GLU A 78 15.93 1.48 -1.40
C GLU A 78 14.49 1.78 -0.98
N ILE A 79 13.63 0.79 -1.19
CA ILE A 79 12.23 0.81 -0.79
C ILE A 79 12.10 -0.17 0.36
N ASP A 80 11.84 0.33 1.57
CA ASP A 80 11.39 -0.48 2.70
C ASP A 80 9.91 -0.16 2.93
N ALA A 81 9.06 -1.15 2.73
CA ALA A 81 7.62 -1.03 2.88
C ALA A 81 7.13 -2.13 3.82
N SER A 82 6.33 -1.74 4.81
CA SER A 82 5.79 -2.68 5.79
C SER A 82 4.31 -2.41 6.08
N VAL A 83 3.61 -3.44 6.52
CA VAL A 83 2.17 -3.38 6.83
C VAL A 83 1.86 -4.22 8.06
N LEU A 84 1.02 -3.67 8.94
CA LEU A 84 0.45 -4.33 10.10
C LEU A 84 -1.06 -4.12 10.07
N GLY A 85 -1.83 -5.21 10.08
CA GLY A 85 -3.29 -5.17 10.07
C GLY A 85 -3.88 -6.10 11.11
N ARG A 86 -4.94 -5.64 11.78
CA ARG A 86 -5.70 -6.41 12.75
C ARG A 86 -7.19 -6.22 12.52
N LEU A 87 -7.90 -7.33 12.36
CA LEU A 87 -9.36 -7.37 12.31
C LEU A 87 -9.87 -8.18 13.49
N ARG A 88 -10.74 -7.61 14.32
CA ARG A 88 -11.40 -8.32 15.42
C ARG A 88 -12.91 -8.15 15.30
N LEU A 89 -13.62 -9.26 15.19
CA LEU A 89 -15.07 -9.28 15.10
C LEU A 89 -15.64 -9.74 16.44
N ARG A 90 -16.62 -9.02 16.97
CA ARG A 90 -17.37 -9.39 18.17
C ARG A 90 -18.85 -9.34 17.83
N ARG A 91 -19.61 -10.33 18.29
CA ARG A 91 -21.07 -10.28 18.23
C ARG A 91 -21.56 -9.29 19.29
N VAL A 92 -22.46 -8.42 18.89
CA VAL A 92 -23.18 -7.48 19.76
C VAL A 92 -24.65 -7.85 19.76
#